data_AF-A0A2M9YI72-F1
#
_entry.id   AF-A0A2M9YI72-F1
#
_cell.length_a   1.000
_cell.length_b   1.000
_cell.length_c   1.000
_cell.angle_alpha   90.00
_cell.angle_beta   90.00
_cell.angle_gamma   90.00
#
_symmetry.space_group_name_H-M   'P 1'
#
loop_
_entity.id
_entity.type
_entity.pdbx_description
1 polymer ?
#
loop_
_entity_poly.entity_id
_entity_poly.type
_entity_poly.pdbx_seq_one_letter_code
_entity_poly.pdbx_strand_id
1 'polypeptide(L)'
;MVQLTEEENVALEELKAVGDEFKERLRNPDLSEDEILRCLGEILYYQIGGLEPDLKRLSSKYKNSAISKYIKITYLYLESDLDAFIKKAGFKDASVLFFLFNNLDWSIESFPDYDLIFQILSYHLKIKEKIEDKRFHKEYKRLLRLSIGRGLLLVGGTEEDLALFRENALNFVPEDAEEMIDQVEKRFLFDSFRVLKLLSQFYENRSEYAHYKDIGWLNRLYLGYQMKWVQPVLNEIAKLEENVPKQVDKVVFLNAHNNDRKGKRKK
;
A
#
# COMPACT_ATOMS: atom_id res chain seq x y z
N MET A 1 -23.35 -21.34 5.22
CA MET A 1 -23.53 -19.93 5.65
C MET A 1 -22.77 -19.80 6.96
N VAL A 2 -21.70 -19.02 6.98
CA VAL A 2 -20.96 -18.74 8.22
C VAL A 2 -21.81 -17.78 9.04
N GLN A 3 -22.23 -18.18 10.24
CA GLN A 3 -22.90 -17.29 11.18
C GLN A 3 -21.85 -16.42 11.86
N LEU A 4 -21.98 -15.09 11.69
CA LEU A 4 -21.14 -14.12 12.38
C LEU A 4 -21.51 -14.08 13.86
N THR A 5 -20.51 -13.94 14.72
CA THR A 5 -20.67 -13.67 16.14
C THR A 5 -21.31 -12.29 16.37
N GLU A 6 -21.82 -12.04 17.58
CA GLU A 6 -22.44 -10.76 17.93
C GLU A 6 -21.44 -9.59 17.82
N GLU A 7 -20.18 -9.81 18.19
CA GLU A 7 -19.09 -8.84 18.03
C GLU A 7 -18.79 -8.54 16.56
N GLU A 8 -18.76 -9.58 15.71
CA GLU A 8 -18.57 -9.42 14.26
C GLU A 8 -19.74 -8.68 13.59
N ASN A 9 -20.97 -8.89 14.06
CA ASN A 9 -22.13 -8.15 13.57
C ASN A 9 -22.05 -6.66 13.95
N VAL A 10 -21.65 -6.35 15.19
CA VAL A 10 -21.45 -4.96 15.64
C VAL A 10 -20.34 -4.28 14.83
N ALA A 11 -19.21 -4.95 14.63
CA ALA A 11 -18.12 -4.41 13.81
C ALA A 11 -18.55 -4.18 12.35
N LEU A 12 -19.35 -5.08 11.78
CA LEU A 12 -19.90 -4.95 10.44
C LEU A 12 -20.88 -3.77 10.32
N GLU A 13 -21.71 -3.54 11.33
CA GLU A 13 -22.62 -2.38 11.38
C GLU A 13 -21.86 -1.06 11.52
N GLU A 14 -20.81 -1.02 12.34
CA GLU A 14 -19.93 0.16 12.46
C GLU A 14 -19.22 0.48 11.13
N LEU A 15 -18.70 -0.54 10.43
CA LEU A 15 -18.09 -0.37 9.11
C LEU A 15 -19.10 0.15 8.07
N LYS A 16 -20.36 -0.34 8.12
CA LYS A 16 -21.43 0.17 7.25
C LYS A 16 -21.75 1.63 7.55
N ALA A 17 -21.84 2.00 8.82
CA ALA A 17 -22.11 3.38 9.22
C ALA A 17 -21.01 4.35 8.74
N VAL A 18 -19.74 3.95 8.84
CA VAL A 18 -18.62 4.71 8.26
C VAL A 18 -18.78 4.84 6.74
N GLY A 19 -19.09 3.74 6.05
CA GLY A 19 -19.34 3.77 4.61
C GLY A 19 -20.47 4.71 4.21
N ASP A 20 -21.56 4.74 4.98
CA ASP A 20 -22.71 5.60 4.72
C ASP A 20 -22.41 7.08 4.98
N GLU A 21 -21.62 7.41 6.01
CA GLU A 21 -21.12 8.77 6.23
C GLU A 21 -20.33 9.27 5.01
N PHE A 22 -19.43 8.45 4.46
CA PHE A 22 -18.68 8.81 3.26
C PHE A 22 -19.57 8.96 2.03
N LYS A 23 -20.60 8.12 1.87
CA LYS A 23 -21.59 8.31 0.80
C LYS A 23 -22.29 9.66 0.93
N GLU A 24 -22.76 10.02 2.12
CA GLU A 24 -23.41 11.32 2.35
C GLU A 24 -22.47 12.48 2.02
N ARG A 25 -21.21 12.43 2.46
CA ARG A 25 -20.19 13.43 2.14
C ARG A 25 -19.97 13.53 0.63
N LEU A 26 -19.76 12.42 -0.09
CA LEU A 26 -19.55 12.42 -1.55
C LEU A 26 -20.81 12.84 -2.34
N ARG A 27 -21.99 12.81 -1.71
CA ARG A 27 -23.29 13.24 -2.28
C ARG A 27 -23.57 14.71 -2.14
N ASN A 28 -22.82 15.43 -1.30
CA ASN A 28 -23.02 16.86 -1.15
C ASN A 28 -22.72 17.60 -2.49
N PRO A 29 -23.69 18.36 -3.03
CA PRO A 29 -23.56 19.05 -4.31
C PRO A 29 -22.51 20.15 -4.32
N ASP A 30 -22.15 20.69 -3.16
CA ASP A 30 -21.27 21.85 -3.00
C ASP A 30 -19.83 21.48 -2.61
N LEU A 31 -19.44 20.19 -2.71
CA LEU A 31 -18.06 19.78 -2.42
C LEU A 31 -17.04 20.53 -3.28
N SER A 32 -16.11 21.21 -2.63
CA SER A 32 -14.94 21.79 -3.27
C SER A 32 -13.92 20.72 -3.68
N GLU A 33 -12.99 21.06 -4.57
CA GLU A 33 -11.93 20.12 -4.99
C GLU A 33 -11.03 19.70 -3.81
N ASP A 34 -10.71 20.61 -2.91
CA ASP A 34 -9.88 20.31 -1.73
C ASP A 34 -10.59 19.34 -0.77
N GLU A 35 -11.90 19.51 -0.59
CA GLU A 35 -12.71 18.59 0.22
C GLU A 35 -12.79 17.21 -0.41
N ILE A 36 -12.93 17.12 -1.74
CA ILE A 36 -12.90 15.84 -2.45
C ILE A 36 -11.55 15.16 -2.25
N LEU A 37 -10.42 15.86 -2.44
CA LEU A 37 -9.09 15.27 -2.25
C LEU A 37 -8.91 14.72 -0.83
N ARG A 38 -9.38 15.45 0.19
CA ARG A 38 -9.36 14.97 1.57
C ARG A 38 -10.21 13.73 1.75
N CYS A 39 -11.45 13.72 1.24
CA CYS A 39 -12.33 12.57 1.32
C CYS A 39 -11.74 11.34 0.62
N LEU A 40 -11.18 11.51 -0.59
CA LEU A 40 -10.51 10.42 -1.32
C LEU A 40 -9.29 9.88 -0.56
N GLY A 41 -8.55 10.74 0.14
CA GLY A 41 -7.43 10.33 0.99
C GLY A 41 -7.88 9.48 2.17
N GLU A 42 -8.95 9.88 2.85
CA GLU A 42 -9.55 9.11 3.96
C GLU A 42 -10.12 7.76 3.46
N ILE A 43 -10.79 7.75 2.30
CA ILE A 43 -11.29 6.52 1.67
C ILE A 43 -10.17 5.54 1.37
N LEU A 44 -9.03 6.02 0.86
CA LEU A 44 -7.84 5.20 0.61
C LEU A 44 -7.24 4.67 1.91
N TYR A 45 -7.08 5.54 2.91
CA TYR A 45 -6.47 5.18 4.20
C TYR A 45 -7.25 4.07 4.91
N TYR A 46 -8.58 4.17 4.92
CA TYR A 46 -9.47 3.19 5.54
C TYR A 46 -9.96 2.10 4.57
N GLN A 47 -9.54 2.13 3.30
CA GLN A 47 -9.95 1.19 2.25
C GLN A 47 -11.47 0.98 2.15
N ILE A 48 -12.23 2.08 2.17
CA ILE A 48 -13.70 2.04 2.24
C ILE A 48 -14.30 1.57 0.92
N GLY A 49 -14.85 0.35 0.91
CA GLY A 49 -15.53 -0.27 -0.24
C GLY A 49 -16.97 0.23 -0.45
N GLY A 50 -17.58 -0.19 -1.56
CA GLY A 50 -19.00 0.09 -1.86
C GLY A 50 -19.33 1.54 -2.24
N LEU A 51 -18.30 2.32 -2.59
CA LEU A 51 -18.42 3.73 -3.01
C LEU A 51 -18.41 3.93 -4.54
N GLU A 52 -18.38 2.84 -5.32
CA GLU A 52 -18.31 2.88 -6.79
C GLU A 52 -19.34 3.84 -7.44
N PRO A 53 -20.65 3.79 -7.10
CA PRO A 53 -21.63 4.66 -7.73
C PRO A 53 -21.35 6.15 -7.48
N ASP A 54 -20.92 6.47 -6.27
CA ASP A 54 -20.64 7.84 -5.83
C ASP A 54 -19.34 8.37 -6.47
N LEU A 55 -18.30 7.54 -6.58
CA LEU A 55 -17.06 7.86 -7.29
C LEU A 55 -17.31 8.04 -8.80
N LYS A 56 -18.14 7.19 -9.43
CA LYS A 56 -18.52 7.34 -10.85
C LYS A 56 -19.27 8.65 -11.11
N ARG A 57 -20.18 9.03 -10.21
CA ARG A 57 -20.87 10.33 -10.30
C ARG A 57 -19.89 11.49 -10.18
N LEU A 58 -19.00 11.48 -9.17
CA LEU A 58 -17.98 12.52 -9.01
C LEU A 58 -17.06 12.60 -10.22
N SER A 59 -16.64 11.46 -10.76
CA SER A 59 -15.82 11.40 -11.98
C SER A 59 -16.52 12.11 -13.16
N SER A 60 -17.83 11.92 -13.30
CA SER A 60 -18.63 12.59 -14.33
C SER A 60 -18.74 14.10 -14.09
N LYS A 61 -18.99 14.53 -12.85
CA LYS A 61 -19.10 15.94 -12.46
C LYS A 61 -17.79 16.71 -12.70
N TYR A 62 -16.66 16.11 -12.33
CA TYR A 62 -15.34 16.74 -12.40
C TYR A 62 -14.51 16.30 -13.61
N LYS A 63 -15.12 15.74 -14.66
CA LYS A 63 -14.41 15.13 -15.81
C LYS A 63 -13.34 16.00 -16.47
N ASN A 64 -13.52 17.33 -16.43
CA ASN A 64 -12.61 18.31 -17.04
C ASN A 64 -11.67 18.99 -16.03
N SER A 65 -11.74 18.60 -14.75
CA SER A 65 -10.87 19.10 -13.70
C SER A 65 -9.68 18.16 -13.48
N ALA A 66 -8.59 18.71 -12.94
CA ALA A 66 -7.44 17.96 -12.45
C ALA A 66 -7.85 16.88 -11.43
N ILE A 67 -8.92 17.11 -10.66
CA ILE A 67 -9.35 16.17 -9.62
C ILE A 67 -9.87 14.83 -10.17
N SER A 68 -10.33 14.81 -11.42
CA SER A 68 -10.84 13.60 -12.09
C SER A 68 -9.86 12.43 -12.06
N LYS A 69 -8.55 12.70 -12.20
CA LYS A 69 -7.52 11.66 -12.16
C LYS A 69 -7.37 11.03 -10.78
N TYR A 70 -7.55 11.82 -9.72
CA TYR A 70 -7.48 11.33 -8.34
C TYR A 70 -8.72 10.51 -7.99
N ILE A 71 -9.91 10.94 -8.43
CA ILE A 71 -11.14 10.13 -8.30
C ILE A 71 -10.94 8.78 -9.01
N LYS A 72 -10.39 8.81 -10.24
CA LYS A 72 -10.13 7.60 -11.03
C LYS A 72 -9.13 6.66 -10.35
N ILE A 73 -8.02 7.18 -9.80
CA ILE A 73 -7.02 6.32 -9.17
C ILE A 73 -7.56 5.66 -7.90
N THR A 74 -8.35 6.40 -7.10
CA THR A 74 -9.02 5.84 -5.92
C THR A 74 -10.01 4.74 -6.32
N TYR A 75 -10.82 4.97 -7.35
CA TYR A 75 -11.74 3.96 -7.89
C TYR A 75 -10.99 2.69 -8.33
N LEU A 76 -9.95 2.84 -9.16
CA LEU A 76 -9.19 1.68 -9.66
C LEU A 76 -8.50 0.89 -8.54
N TYR A 77 -8.06 1.58 -7.48
CA TYR A 77 -7.48 0.91 -6.33
C TYR A 77 -8.52 0.06 -5.58
N LEU A 78 -9.69 0.62 -5.28
CA LEU A 78 -10.75 -0.10 -4.54
C LEU A 78 -11.31 -1.29 -5.34
N GLU A 79 -11.36 -1.18 -6.67
CA GLU A 79 -11.81 -2.26 -7.55
C GLU A 79 -10.70 -3.28 -7.89
N SER A 80 -9.50 -3.13 -7.32
CA SER A 80 -8.34 -3.99 -7.62
C SER A 80 -7.95 -4.02 -9.12
N ASP A 81 -8.22 -2.95 -9.87
CA ASP A 81 -7.95 -2.81 -11.33
C ASP A 81 -6.86 -1.75 -11.61
N LEU A 82 -5.90 -1.64 -10.70
CA LEU A 82 -4.87 -0.61 -10.75
C LEU A 82 -3.70 -0.95 -11.69
N ASP A 83 -3.43 -2.24 -11.90
CA ASP A 83 -2.26 -2.75 -12.63
C ASP A 83 -2.18 -2.19 -14.07
N ALA A 84 -3.31 -2.19 -14.79
CA ALA A 84 -3.37 -1.68 -16.15
C ALA A 84 -3.06 -0.17 -16.22
N PHE A 85 -3.42 0.59 -15.18
CA PHE A 85 -3.09 2.01 -15.09
C PHE A 85 -1.59 2.21 -14.85
N ILE A 86 -1.02 1.56 -13.83
CA ILE A 86 0.40 1.74 -13.47
C ILE A 86 1.31 1.27 -14.60
N LYS A 87 0.96 0.19 -15.31
CA LYS A 87 1.74 -0.30 -16.45
C LYS A 87 1.91 0.73 -17.56
N LYS A 88 0.89 1.57 -17.80
CA LYS A 88 0.86 2.62 -18.84
C LYS A 88 1.27 4.00 -18.33
N ALA A 89 1.37 4.19 -17.02
CA ALA A 89 1.70 5.46 -16.41
C ALA A 89 3.08 5.96 -16.86
N GLY A 90 3.15 7.25 -17.21
CA GLY A 90 4.41 7.94 -17.48
C GLY A 90 4.79 8.89 -16.34
N PHE A 91 5.90 9.62 -16.50
CA PHE A 91 6.35 10.57 -15.48
C PHE A 91 5.32 11.65 -15.13
N LYS A 92 4.39 11.96 -16.05
CA LYS A 92 3.32 12.95 -15.87
C LYS A 92 2.23 12.49 -14.89
N ASP A 93 2.14 11.20 -14.60
CA ASP A 93 1.17 10.65 -13.66
C ASP A 93 1.73 10.50 -12.24
N ALA A 94 2.98 10.94 -12.02
CA ALA A 94 3.66 10.81 -10.73
C ALA A 94 2.92 11.49 -9.58
N SER A 95 2.24 12.62 -9.80
CA SER A 95 1.45 13.29 -8.75
C SER A 95 0.21 12.50 -8.34
N VAL A 96 -0.42 11.79 -9.28
CA VAL A 96 -1.59 10.93 -9.02
C VAL A 96 -1.15 9.66 -8.29
N LEU A 97 -0.05 9.05 -8.72
CA LEU A 97 0.55 7.90 -8.04
C LEU A 97 1.08 8.28 -6.65
N PHE A 98 1.65 9.48 -6.49
CA PHE A 98 2.05 10.01 -5.18
C PHE A 98 0.84 10.14 -4.26
N PHE A 99 -0.27 10.69 -4.75
CA PHE A 99 -1.49 10.81 -3.97
C PHE A 99 -1.98 9.45 -3.50
N LEU A 100 -2.10 8.46 -4.40
CA LEU A 100 -2.51 7.11 -4.02
C LEU A 100 -1.58 6.57 -2.93
N PHE A 101 -0.28 6.53 -3.22
CA PHE A 101 0.70 5.89 -2.37
C PHE A 101 0.87 6.58 -1.00
N ASN A 102 0.69 7.90 -0.93
CA ASN A 102 0.82 8.67 0.30
C ASN A 102 -0.38 8.50 1.25
N ASN A 103 -1.55 8.14 0.74
CA ASN A 103 -2.78 8.04 1.53
C ASN A 103 -3.11 6.61 1.97
N LEU A 104 -2.29 5.62 1.62
CA LEU A 104 -2.47 4.25 2.11
C LEU A 104 -1.80 4.06 3.47
N ASP A 105 -2.39 3.19 4.28
CA ASP A 105 -1.74 2.68 5.47
C ASP A 105 -0.70 1.61 5.08
N TRP A 106 0.52 1.78 5.56
CA TRP A 106 1.67 0.92 5.24
C TRP A 106 2.18 0.15 6.45
N SER A 107 1.46 0.17 7.58
CA SER A 107 1.81 -0.65 8.74
C SER A 107 1.58 -2.13 8.45
N ILE A 108 2.43 -3.02 8.97
CA ILE A 108 2.25 -4.48 8.87
C ILE A 108 0.94 -4.94 9.50
N GLU A 109 0.57 -4.30 10.62
CA GLU A 109 -0.74 -4.32 11.27
C GLU A 109 -1.93 -4.22 10.28
N SER A 110 -1.85 -3.31 9.31
CA SER A 110 -2.90 -3.08 8.32
C SER A 110 -2.73 -3.92 7.04
N PHE A 111 -1.83 -4.92 7.02
CA PHE A 111 -1.50 -5.74 5.84
C PHE A 111 -1.15 -4.90 4.61
N PRO A 112 0.06 -4.32 4.57
CA PRO A 112 0.43 -3.33 3.57
C PRO A 112 0.40 -3.95 2.17
N ASP A 113 0.06 -3.13 1.19
CA ASP A 113 -0.13 -3.56 -0.19
C ASP A 113 1.23 -3.72 -0.90
N TYR A 114 1.89 -4.86 -0.65
CA TYR A 114 3.19 -5.18 -1.25
C TYR A 114 3.14 -5.24 -2.78
N ASP A 115 2.02 -5.66 -3.37
CA ASP A 115 1.86 -5.69 -4.82
C ASP A 115 1.84 -4.27 -5.41
N LEU A 116 1.19 -3.31 -4.74
CA LEU A 116 1.26 -1.91 -5.14
C LEU A 116 2.68 -1.35 -5.03
N ILE A 117 3.41 -1.65 -3.95
CA ILE A 117 4.82 -1.23 -3.81
C ILE A 117 5.63 -1.78 -4.95
N PHE A 118 5.50 -3.07 -5.23
CA PHE A 118 6.19 -3.74 -6.33
C PHE A 118 5.89 -3.05 -7.66
N GLN A 119 4.62 -2.72 -7.93
CA GLN A 119 4.22 -2.03 -9.16
C GLN A 119 4.80 -0.61 -9.26
N ILE A 120 4.80 0.16 -8.16
CA ILE A 120 5.35 1.53 -8.13
C ILE A 120 6.88 1.52 -8.28
N LEU A 121 7.57 0.61 -7.61
CA LEU A 121 9.02 0.44 -7.79
C LEU A 121 9.35 0.02 -9.22
N SER A 122 8.58 -0.89 -9.81
CA SER A 122 8.72 -1.27 -11.22
C SER A 122 8.46 -0.10 -12.18
N TYR A 123 7.48 0.76 -11.87
CA TYR A 123 7.21 1.99 -12.62
C TYR A 123 8.43 2.92 -12.66
N HIS A 124 9.13 3.09 -11.53
CA HIS A 124 10.34 3.92 -11.47
C HIS A 124 11.48 3.39 -12.34
N LEU A 125 11.66 2.07 -12.40
CA LEU A 125 12.71 1.46 -13.22
C LEU A 125 12.50 1.64 -14.74
N LYS A 126 11.26 1.93 -15.17
CA LYS A 126 10.95 2.28 -16.58
C LYS A 126 11.37 3.71 -16.92
N ILE A 127 11.41 4.61 -15.94
CA ILE A 127 11.71 6.04 -16.15
C ILE A 127 13.19 6.28 -15.86
N LYS A 128 14.05 5.77 -16.73
CA LYS A 128 15.51 5.88 -16.57
C LYS A 128 16.06 7.23 -17.00
N GLU A 129 15.45 7.83 -18.01
CA GLU A 129 15.89 9.06 -18.63
C GLU A 129 15.54 10.29 -17.79
N LYS A 130 16.35 11.34 -17.95
CA LYS A 130 16.19 12.59 -17.22
C LYS A 130 14.88 13.30 -17.63
N ILE A 131 14.04 13.58 -16.65
CA ILE A 131 12.87 14.47 -16.81
C ILE A 131 13.35 15.93 -16.85
N GLU A 132 13.23 16.58 -18.00
CA GLU A 132 13.65 17.98 -18.22
C GLU A 132 12.69 19.01 -17.64
N ASP A 133 11.38 18.72 -17.64
CA ASP A 133 10.37 19.62 -17.06
C ASP A 133 10.52 19.66 -15.53
N LYS A 134 10.83 20.84 -15.00
CA LYS A 134 11.07 21.05 -13.55
C LYS A 134 9.86 20.68 -12.68
N ARG A 135 8.64 20.92 -13.14
CA ARG A 135 7.42 20.63 -12.38
C ARG A 135 7.24 19.12 -12.30
N PHE A 136 7.26 18.42 -13.43
CA PHE A 136 7.11 16.97 -13.45
C PHE A 136 8.26 16.26 -12.74
N HIS A 137 9.50 16.76 -12.88
CA HIS A 137 10.64 16.24 -12.14
C HIS A 137 10.43 16.33 -10.63
N LYS A 138 9.92 17.47 -10.12
CA LYS A 138 9.62 17.64 -8.69
C LYS A 138 8.57 16.65 -8.20
N GLU A 139 7.49 16.45 -8.95
CA GLU A 139 6.42 15.50 -8.61
C GLU A 139 6.94 14.06 -8.62
N TYR A 140 7.68 13.68 -9.67
CA TYR A 140 8.34 12.37 -9.78
C TYR A 140 9.28 12.08 -8.62
N LYS A 141 10.14 13.03 -8.27
CA LYS A 141 11.10 12.92 -7.17
C LYS A 141 10.41 12.68 -5.82
N ARG A 142 9.26 13.30 -5.58
CA ARG A 142 8.48 13.08 -4.34
C ARG A 142 7.99 11.63 -4.27
N LEU A 143 7.40 11.13 -5.36
CA LEU A 143 6.98 9.73 -5.45
C LEU A 143 8.15 8.77 -5.25
N LEU A 144 9.25 8.98 -6.00
CA LEU A 144 10.44 8.13 -5.92
C LEU A 144 11.02 8.05 -4.49
N ARG A 145 11.14 9.19 -3.81
CA ARG A 145 11.63 9.20 -2.43
C ARG A 145 10.70 8.46 -1.48
N LEU A 146 9.40 8.69 -1.62
CA LEU A 146 8.39 8.08 -0.77
C LEU A 146 8.34 6.57 -0.98
N SER A 147 8.26 6.10 -2.23
CA SER A 147 8.16 4.68 -2.56
C SER A 147 9.40 3.89 -2.17
N ILE A 148 10.60 4.42 -2.45
CA ILE A 148 11.86 3.80 -2.03
C ILE A 148 11.94 3.76 -0.50
N GLY A 149 11.61 4.87 0.17
CA GLY A 149 11.62 4.94 1.63
C GLY A 149 10.67 3.94 2.28
N ARG A 150 9.44 3.82 1.76
CA ARG A 150 8.46 2.84 2.24
C ARG A 150 8.89 1.40 1.97
N GLY A 151 9.41 1.11 0.77
CA GLY A 151 9.95 -0.21 0.45
C GLY A 151 11.09 -0.62 1.40
N LEU A 152 12.01 0.31 1.68
CA LEU A 152 13.10 0.08 2.63
C LEU A 152 12.61 -0.17 4.05
N LEU A 153 11.62 0.61 4.52
CA LEU A 153 11.04 0.43 5.85
C LEU A 153 10.37 -0.92 5.99
N LEU A 154 9.58 -1.33 4.99
CA LEU A 154 8.91 -2.63 5.03
C LEU A 154 9.91 -3.78 5.06
N VAL A 155 10.95 -3.73 4.24
CA VAL A 155 12.00 -4.77 4.28
C VAL A 155 12.76 -4.75 5.60
N GLY A 156 13.10 -3.57 6.12
CA GLY A 156 13.88 -3.44 7.35
C GLY A 156 13.11 -3.75 8.64
N GLY A 157 11.79 -3.53 8.65
CA GLY A 157 10.92 -3.74 9.82
C GLY A 157 10.28 -5.12 9.88
N THR A 158 10.35 -5.92 8.80
CA THR A 158 9.61 -7.19 8.70
C THR A 158 9.88 -8.12 9.89
N GLU A 159 11.12 -8.23 10.39
CA GLU A 159 11.43 -9.18 11.47
C GLU A 159 10.85 -8.78 12.84
N GLU A 160 11.02 -7.51 13.23
CA GLU A 160 10.47 -6.98 14.50
C GLU A 160 8.94 -6.90 14.45
N ASP A 161 8.38 -6.45 13.32
CA ASP A 161 6.94 -6.32 13.13
C ASP A 161 6.24 -7.69 13.02
N LEU A 162 6.89 -8.71 12.44
CA LEU A 162 6.39 -10.08 12.44
C LEU A 162 6.43 -10.70 13.84
N ALA A 163 7.48 -10.43 14.63
CA ALA A 163 7.55 -10.90 16.00
C ALA A 163 6.40 -10.34 16.86
N LEU A 164 6.11 -9.04 16.71
CA LEU A 164 4.96 -8.38 17.36
C LEU A 164 3.63 -8.94 16.85
N PHE A 165 3.49 -9.15 15.53
CA PHE A 165 2.31 -9.77 14.96
C PHE A 165 2.07 -11.18 15.52
N ARG A 166 3.11 -12.00 15.61
CA ARG A 166 3.04 -13.35 16.16
C ARG A 166 2.63 -13.35 17.62
N GLU A 167 3.25 -12.50 18.44
CA GLU A 167 2.91 -12.34 19.85
C GLU A 167 1.43 -11.96 20.02
N ASN A 168 0.94 -11.01 19.22
CA ASN A 168 -0.46 -10.63 19.23
C ASN A 168 -1.37 -11.77 18.76
N ALA A 169 -1.08 -12.41 17.63
CA ALA A 169 -1.92 -13.45 17.06
C ALA A 169 -2.08 -14.67 17.99
N LEU A 170 -1.01 -15.09 18.67
CA LEU A 170 -1.05 -16.18 19.64
C LEU A 170 -1.91 -15.86 20.88
N ASN A 171 -2.12 -14.58 21.19
CA ASN A 171 -3.01 -14.17 22.28
C ASN A 171 -4.50 -14.19 21.89
N PHE A 172 -4.83 -14.30 20.59
CA PHE A 172 -6.20 -14.08 20.08
C PHE A 172 -6.80 -15.24 19.27
N VAL A 173 -6.04 -16.28 18.94
CA VAL A 173 -6.51 -17.36 18.04
C VAL A 173 -6.31 -18.73 18.72
N PRO A 174 -7.27 -19.67 18.60
CA PRO A 174 -7.20 -21.01 19.21
C PRO A 174 -5.94 -21.82 18.81
N GLU A 175 -5.66 -22.92 19.52
CA GLU A 175 -4.45 -23.77 19.39
C GLU A 175 -4.10 -24.21 17.94
N ASP A 176 -5.06 -24.14 17.00
CA ASP A 176 -4.89 -24.45 15.57
C ASP A 176 -4.38 -23.24 14.72
N ALA A 177 -4.05 -22.11 15.35
CA ALA A 177 -3.64 -20.87 14.70
C ALA A 177 -2.20 -20.85 14.17
N GLU A 178 -1.34 -21.71 14.70
CA GLU A 178 0.10 -21.69 14.40
C GLU A 178 0.36 -21.85 12.90
N GLU A 179 -0.36 -22.74 12.21
CA GLU A 179 -0.20 -22.95 10.78
C GLU A 179 -0.61 -21.70 9.98
N MET A 180 -1.66 -21.00 10.39
CA MET A 180 -2.12 -19.77 9.73
C MET A 180 -1.13 -18.62 9.95
N ILE A 181 -0.60 -18.47 11.16
CA ILE A 181 0.44 -17.48 11.49
C ILE A 181 1.69 -17.73 10.64
N ASP A 182 2.16 -18.98 10.59
CA ASP A 182 3.31 -19.39 9.78
C ASP A 182 3.11 -19.07 8.29
N GLN A 183 1.91 -19.28 7.75
CA GLN A 183 1.60 -18.95 6.36
C GLN A 183 1.64 -17.45 6.10
N VAL A 184 1.15 -16.63 7.04
CA VAL A 184 1.20 -15.17 6.94
C VAL A 184 2.63 -14.64 7.04
N GLU A 185 3.43 -15.14 7.99
CA GLU A 185 4.85 -14.79 8.12
C GLU A 185 5.63 -15.13 6.85
N LYS A 186 5.47 -16.35 6.32
CA LYS A 186 6.10 -16.77 5.07
C LYS A 186 5.71 -15.86 3.91
N ARG A 187 4.44 -15.43 3.85
CA ARG A 187 3.98 -14.53 2.80
C ARG A 187 4.61 -13.14 2.93
N PHE A 188 4.65 -12.57 4.13
CA PHE A 188 5.29 -11.28 4.38
C PHE A 188 6.78 -11.30 4.05
N LEU A 189 7.49 -12.34 4.47
CA LEU A 189 8.90 -12.52 4.12
C LEU A 189 9.08 -12.59 2.60
N PHE A 190 8.28 -13.41 1.91
CA PHE A 190 8.32 -13.53 0.46
C PHE A 190 8.08 -12.19 -0.26
N ASP A 191 7.05 -11.45 0.15
CA ASP A 191 6.72 -10.17 -0.45
C ASP A 191 7.77 -9.08 -0.14
N SER A 192 8.32 -9.07 1.07
CA SER A 192 9.49 -8.24 1.42
C SER A 192 10.69 -8.56 0.54
N PHE A 193 10.95 -9.84 0.22
CA PHE A 193 12.02 -10.21 -0.70
C PHE A 193 11.77 -9.75 -2.13
N ARG A 194 10.52 -9.83 -2.62
CA ARG A 194 10.15 -9.30 -3.94
C ARG A 194 10.43 -7.80 -4.03
N VAL A 195 10.07 -7.04 -2.99
CA VAL A 195 10.36 -5.60 -2.90
C VAL A 195 11.86 -5.36 -2.87
N LEU A 196 12.59 -6.12 -2.06
CA LEU A 196 14.03 -5.99 -1.91
C LEU A 196 14.81 -6.26 -3.20
N LYS A 197 14.38 -7.24 -3.99
CA LYS A 197 14.92 -7.54 -5.33
C LYS A 197 14.73 -6.37 -6.30
N LEU A 198 13.62 -5.63 -6.22
CA LEU A 198 13.45 -4.41 -7.02
C LEU A 198 14.33 -3.28 -6.49
N LEU A 199 14.43 -3.13 -5.17
CA LEU A 199 15.31 -2.14 -4.54
C LEU A 199 16.78 -2.35 -4.92
N SER A 200 17.23 -3.61 -5.05
CA SER A 200 18.59 -3.94 -5.48
C SER A 200 18.90 -3.42 -6.88
N GLN A 201 17.93 -3.51 -7.80
CA GLN A 201 18.10 -3.02 -9.17
C GLN A 201 18.37 -1.52 -9.22
N PHE A 202 17.84 -0.70 -8.30
CA PHE A 202 18.19 0.72 -8.22
C PHE A 202 19.65 0.92 -7.82
N TYR A 203 20.14 0.10 -6.89
CA TYR A 203 21.53 0.17 -6.43
C TYR A 203 22.50 -0.36 -7.50
N GLU A 204 22.18 -1.48 -8.14
CA GLU A 204 22.99 -2.08 -9.21
C GLU A 204 23.09 -1.15 -10.41
N ASN A 205 21.97 -0.59 -10.87
CA ASN A 205 21.90 0.30 -12.04
C ASN A 205 22.16 1.78 -11.72
N ARG A 206 22.74 2.09 -10.56
CA ARG A 206 22.91 3.46 -10.05
C ARG A 206 23.70 4.40 -10.96
N SER A 207 24.59 3.87 -11.78
CA SER A 207 25.39 4.64 -12.76
C SER A 207 24.58 5.04 -13.99
N GLU A 208 23.56 4.26 -14.34
CA GLU A 208 22.76 4.43 -15.56
C GLU A 208 21.42 5.11 -15.27
N TYR A 209 20.94 5.03 -14.03
CA TYR A 209 19.67 5.60 -13.62
C TYR A 209 19.80 7.08 -13.28
N ALA A 210 19.31 7.97 -14.17
CA ALA A 210 19.47 9.43 -14.03
C ALA A 210 18.91 9.98 -12.72
N HIS A 211 17.90 9.31 -12.17
CA HIS A 211 17.19 9.71 -10.95
C HIS A 211 17.75 9.08 -9.67
N TYR A 212 18.84 8.31 -9.73
CA TYR A 212 19.41 7.69 -8.53
C TYR A 212 19.78 8.73 -7.45
N LYS A 213 20.30 9.89 -7.88
CA LYS A 213 20.61 10.99 -6.95
C LYS A 213 19.35 11.63 -6.35
N ASP A 214 18.19 11.49 -6.98
CA ASP A 214 16.93 12.04 -6.50
C ASP A 214 16.35 11.25 -5.31
N ILE A 215 16.72 9.98 -5.15
CA ILE A 215 16.32 9.11 -4.02
C ILE A 215 16.65 9.73 -2.65
N GLY A 216 17.65 10.61 -2.57
CA GLY A 216 18.12 11.21 -1.32
C GLY A 216 19.23 10.38 -0.67
N TRP A 217 20.12 11.05 0.07
CA TRP A 217 21.36 10.44 0.55
C TRP A 217 21.10 9.38 1.64
N LEU A 218 20.15 9.61 2.56
CA LEU A 218 19.75 8.64 3.59
C LEU A 218 19.25 7.33 2.98
N ASN A 219 18.24 7.42 2.09
CA ASN A 219 17.70 6.24 1.41
C ASN A 219 18.77 5.52 0.58
N ARG A 220 19.68 6.24 -0.08
CA ARG A 220 20.80 5.61 -0.79
C ARG A 220 21.78 4.89 0.14
N LEU A 221 22.08 5.47 1.31
CA LEU A 221 22.93 4.83 2.31
C LEU A 221 22.27 3.55 2.80
N TYR A 222 20.98 3.61 3.14
CA TYR A 222 20.23 2.47 3.64
C TYR A 222 20.07 1.37 2.57
N LEU A 223 19.80 1.74 1.31
CA LEU A 223 19.87 0.80 0.19
C LEU A 223 21.24 0.12 0.12
N GLY A 224 22.33 0.89 0.15
CA GLY A 224 23.68 0.32 0.10
C GLY A 224 24.00 -0.57 1.29
N TYR A 225 23.47 -0.28 2.48
CA TYR A 225 23.59 -1.13 3.66
C TYR A 225 22.81 -2.43 3.47
N GLN A 226 21.52 -2.35 3.14
CA GLN A 226 20.64 -3.50 2.92
C GLN A 226 21.25 -4.44 1.86
N MET A 227 21.79 -3.93 0.77
CA MET A 227 22.42 -4.75 -0.29
C MET A 227 23.62 -5.58 0.18
N LYS A 228 24.38 -5.12 1.20
CA LYS A 228 25.50 -5.91 1.75
C LYS A 228 25.03 -7.14 2.52
N TRP A 229 23.86 -7.07 3.15
CA TRP A 229 23.28 -8.16 3.94
C TRP A 229 22.44 -9.12 3.10
N VAL A 230 21.93 -8.62 1.98
CA VAL A 230 20.93 -9.30 1.15
C VAL A 230 21.56 -10.18 0.07
N GLN A 231 22.73 -9.82 -0.45
CA GLN A 231 23.38 -10.60 -1.52
C GLN A 231 23.63 -12.09 -1.19
N PRO A 232 24.01 -12.46 0.05
CA PRO A 232 24.13 -13.87 0.44
C PRO A 232 22.76 -14.59 0.48
N VAL A 233 21.72 -13.86 0.89
CA VAL A 233 20.39 -14.39 1.19
C VAL A 233 19.50 -14.50 -0.06
N LEU A 234 19.66 -13.60 -1.06
CA LEU A 234 18.95 -13.67 -2.35
C LEU A 234 19.18 -14.99 -3.10
N ASN A 235 20.38 -15.58 -2.97
CA ASN A 235 20.72 -16.87 -3.60
C ASN A 235 20.03 -18.06 -2.91
N GLU A 236 19.69 -17.93 -1.62
CA GLU A 236 18.95 -18.93 -0.86
C GLU A 236 17.43 -18.79 -1.07
N ILE A 237 16.92 -17.57 -1.23
CA ILE A 237 15.49 -17.28 -1.45
C ILE A 237 15.00 -17.69 -2.84
N ALA A 238 15.86 -17.70 -3.87
CA ALA A 238 15.51 -18.27 -5.17
C ALA A 238 15.03 -19.73 -5.05
N LYS A 239 15.37 -20.43 -3.96
CA LYS A 239 14.89 -21.78 -3.64
C LYS A 239 13.56 -21.80 -2.89
N LEU A 240 13.15 -20.69 -2.26
CA LEU A 240 11.87 -20.55 -1.55
C LEU A 240 10.69 -20.27 -2.49
N GLU A 241 10.92 -19.81 -3.72
CA GLU A 241 9.87 -19.57 -4.74
C GLU A 241 9.04 -20.83 -5.07
N GLU A 242 9.54 -22.04 -4.80
CA GLU A 242 8.85 -23.29 -5.13
C GLU A 242 7.68 -23.66 -4.20
N ASN A 243 7.55 -23.03 -3.01
CA ASN A 243 6.59 -23.46 -1.98
C ASN A 243 5.72 -22.35 -1.36
N VAL A 244 5.55 -21.19 -2.03
CA VAL A 244 4.76 -20.07 -1.48
C VAL A 244 3.27 -20.18 -1.87
N PRO A 245 2.33 -20.18 -0.91
CA PRO A 245 0.90 -20.18 -1.23
C PRO A 245 0.47 -18.88 -1.93
N LYS A 246 -0.31 -19.03 -3.00
CA LYS A 246 -0.67 -17.93 -3.91
C LYS A 246 -1.66 -16.93 -3.32
N GLN A 247 -2.45 -17.31 -2.31
CA GLN A 247 -3.46 -16.47 -1.69
C GLN A 247 -3.62 -16.85 -0.22
N VAL A 248 -3.60 -15.85 0.66
CA VAL A 248 -4.11 -15.94 2.03
C VAL A 248 -5.31 -14.99 2.06
N ASP A 249 -6.50 -15.51 2.32
CA ASP A 249 -7.72 -14.70 2.33
C ASP A 249 -7.67 -13.69 3.48
N LYS A 250 -7.75 -12.39 3.13
CA LYS A 250 -7.76 -11.22 4.04
C LYS A 250 -8.84 -11.26 5.15
N VAL A 251 -9.76 -12.22 5.11
CA VAL A 251 -11.04 -12.19 5.81
C VAL A 251 -10.90 -12.41 7.33
N VAL A 252 -9.84 -13.07 7.79
CA VAL A 252 -9.73 -13.46 9.23
C VAL A 252 -9.17 -12.33 10.10
N PHE A 253 -8.40 -11.38 9.55
CA PHE A 253 -7.60 -10.44 10.37
C PHE A 253 -8.27 -9.09 10.68
N LEU A 254 -9.29 -8.69 9.93
CA LEU A 254 -10.05 -7.45 10.22
C LEU A 254 -10.80 -7.50 11.57
N ASN A 255 -11.11 -8.70 12.07
CA ASN A 255 -11.83 -8.88 13.32
C ASN A 255 -10.95 -8.66 14.57
N ALA A 256 -9.63 -8.86 14.48
CA ALA A 256 -8.72 -8.65 15.61
C ALA A 256 -8.33 -7.17 15.78
N HIS A 257 -8.14 -6.43 14.68
CA HIS A 257 -7.58 -5.08 14.73
C HIS A 257 -8.54 -3.99 15.25
N ASN A 258 -9.85 -4.20 15.09
CA ASN A 258 -10.88 -3.28 15.59
C ASN A 258 -11.10 -3.38 17.10
N ASN A 259 -10.75 -4.51 17.73
CA ASN A 259 -10.88 -4.68 19.17
C ASN A 259 -9.87 -3.82 19.96
N ASP A 260 -8.67 -3.59 19.40
CA ASP A 260 -7.59 -2.93 20.14
C ASP A 260 -7.65 -1.40 20.14
N ARG A 261 -8.25 -0.79 19.08
CA ARG A 261 -8.55 0.66 19.08
C ARG A 261 -9.60 1.05 20.13
N LYS A 262 -10.43 0.11 20.58
CA LYS A 262 -11.41 0.33 21.66
C LYS A 262 -10.80 0.13 23.07
N GLY A 263 -9.70 -0.63 23.20
CA GLY A 263 -9.02 -0.88 24.48
C GLY A 263 -8.28 0.33 25.07
N LYS A 264 -7.79 1.26 24.23
CA LYS A 264 -7.02 2.44 24.67
C LYS A 264 -7.84 3.72 24.90
N ARG A 265 -9.18 3.66 24.87
CA ARG A 265 -10.09 4.79 25.19
C ARG A 265 -10.82 4.68 26.53
N LYS A 266 -10.32 3.85 27.45
CA LYS A 266 -10.72 3.88 28.86
C LYS A 266 -9.52 3.96 29.80
N LYS A 267 -8.99 5.16 29.99
CA LYS A 267 -8.71 5.79 31.29
C LYS A 267 -8.23 7.22 31.09
#